data_AF-A0A668RDT1-F1
#
_entry.id   AF-A0A668RDT1-F1
#
_cell.length_a   1.000
_cell.length_b   1.000
_cell.length_c   1.000
_cell.angle_alpha   90.00
_cell.angle_beta   90.00
_cell.angle_gamma   90.00
#
_symmetry.space_group_name_H-M   'P 1'
#
loop_
_entity.id
_entity.type
_entity.pdbx_description
1 polymer ?
#
loop_
_entity_poly.entity_id
_entity_poly.type
_entity_poly.pdbx_seq_one_letter_code
_entity_poly.pdbx_strand_id
1 'polypeptide(L)'
;MSICDDTLLCNFPKCRAKLSAFAWVTACSHVFCDQHGSEKFSRSPVICPACSSALSGKLDVVRMELSPSEEYKAMVLTGLRPDIVLDISSRALAFWSYQVHQERIYQEYSLSRAESQLKQMEKLLTQQNQSREMELTALKGEIASLKKMMDEYKRNYSEMSEKLMQRNRQYQKLQGLYDSLRMRSMVVGAGGRHTEQQMGHQDYNADNNAGVAQHATPQRSPPFLSLGPEGDSRFLSTVEADGGKTFFQFSSPGRDKCRPFIRKH
;
A
#
# COMPACT_ATOMS: atom_id res chain seq x y z
N MET A 1 -16.81 -21.39 20.73
CA MET A 1 -16.09 -21.75 19.49
C MET A 1 -16.72 -23.04 19.00
N SER A 2 -17.03 -23.18 17.70
CA SER A 2 -17.65 -24.42 17.22
C SER A 2 -16.68 -25.57 17.42
N ILE A 3 -17.20 -26.70 17.91
CA ILE A 3 -16.53 -27.99 17.75
C ILE A 3 -16.30 -28.18 16.24
N CYS A 4 -15.14 -28.75 15.88
CA CYS A 4 -14.73 -28.92 14.50
C CYS A 4 -15.82 -29.58 13.67
N ASP A 5 -15.98 -29.16 12.41
CA ASP A 5 -16.56 -30.04 11.40
C ASP A 5 -15.66 -31.29 11.35
N ASP A 6 -16.14 -32.42 11.90
CA ASP A 6 -15.46 -33.72 11.89
C ASP A 6 -15.40 -34.27 10.45
N THR A 7 -14.58 -33.62 9.64
CA THR A 7 -14.48 -33.80 8.19
C THR A 7 -13.05 -34.13 7.84
N LEU A 8 -12.84 -35.29 7.23
CA LEU A 8 -11.53 -35.67 6.73
C LEU A 8 -11.12 -34.69 5.62
N LEU A 9 -9.85 -34.27 5.65
CA LEU A 9 -9.26 -33.38 4.65
C LEU A 9 -8.23 -34.16 3.85
N CYS A 10 -8.18 -33.93 2.55
CA CYS A 10 -7.18 -34.54 1.67
C CYS A 10 -5.76 -34.18 2.15
N ASN A 11 -4.98 -35.19 2.56
CA ASN A 11 -3.59 -35.04 3.01
C ASN A 11 -2.62 -34.78 1.83
N PHE A 12 -3.09 -34.67 0.59
CA PHE A 12 -2.22 -34.25 -0.52
C PHE A 12 -1.73 -32.80 -0.30
N PRO A 13 -0.42 -32.53 -0.44
CA PRO A 13 0.13 -31.19 -0.23
C PRO A 13 -0.64 -30.11 -1.00
N LYS A 14 -1.10 -29.08 -0.28
CA LYS A 14 -1.88 -27.93 -0.80
C LYS A 14 -3.31 -28.24 -1.27
N CYS A 15 -3.81 -29.48 -1.23
CA CYS A 15 -5.18 -29.79 -1.66
C CYS A 15 -6.21 -29.38 -0.61
N ARG A 16 -6.15 -29.98 0.59
CA ARG A 16 -7.03 -29.68 1.74
C ARG A 16 -8.54 -29.74 1.46
N ALA A 17 -8.95 -30.41 0.39
CA ALA A 17 -10.36 -30.61 0.06
C ALA A 17 -11.06 -31.46 1.14
N LYS A 18 -12.26 -31.05 1.56
CA LYS A 18 -13.13 -31.86 2.41
C LYS A 18 -13.54 -33.14 1.68
N LEU A 19 -13.50 -34.26 2.38
CA LEU A 19 -13.88 -35.58 1.89
C LEU A 19 -15.24 -35.96 2.49
N SER A 20 -16.18 -36.39 1.63
CA SER A 20 -17.58 -36.62 2.02
C SER A 20 -18.15 -37.95 1.53
N ALA A 21 -17.94 -38.31 0.26
CA ALA A 21 -18.46 -39.55 -0.31
C ALA A 21 -17.40 -40.67 -0.33
N PHE A 22 -16.35 -40.50 -1.12
CA PHE A 22 -15.27 -41.49 -1.26
C PHE A 22 -13.91 -40.87 -0.95
N ALA A 23 -13.02 -41.70 -0.42
CA ALA A 23 -11.62 -41.36 -0.20
C ALA A 23 -10.70 -42.55 -0.43
N TRP A 24 -9.45 -42.26 -0.75
CA TRP A 24 -8.37 -43.25 -0.81
C TRP A 24 -7.62 -43.22 0.50
N VAL A 25 -7.70 -44.31 1.27
CA VAL A 25 -7.05 -44.49 2.57
C VAL A 25 -5.83 -45.39 2.38
N THR A 26 -4.72 -45.05 3.04
CA THR A 26 -3.48 -45.84 3.00
C THR A 26 -3.18 -46.52 4.34
N ALA A 27 -2.41 -47.62 4.33
CA ALA A 27 -1.98 -48.30 5.55
C ALA A 27 -1.11 -47.42 6.49
N CYS A 28 -0.44 -46.39 5.95
CA CYS A 28 0.23 -45.36 6.74
C CYS A 28 -0.74 -44.26 7.26
N SER A 29 -2.04 -44.56 7.36
CA SER A 29 -3.10 -43.70 7.92
C SER A 29 -3.29 -42.34 7.24
N HIS A 30 -2.92 -42.21 5.96
CA HIS A 30 -3.19 -41.01 5.17
C HIS A 30 -4.41 -41.17 4.29
N VAL A 31 -5.10 -40.06 4.01
CA VAL A 31 -6.36 -40.03 3.26
C VAL A 31 -6.35 -38.98 2.15
N PHE A 32 -6.87 -39.35 0.97
CA PHE A 32 -6.79 -38.55 -0.24
C PHE A 32 -8.15 -38.50 -0.97
N CYS A 33 -8.45 -37.38 -1.64
CA CYS A 33 -9.61 -37.29 -2.52
C CYS A 33 -9.44 -38.14 -3.79
N ASP A 34 -10.54 -38.47 -4.46
CA ASP A 34 -10.54 -39.31 -5.67
C ASP A 34 -9.59 -38.81 -6.77
N GLN A 35 -9.47 -37.49 -6.95
CA GLN A 35 -8.54 -36.90 -7.93
C GLN A 35 -7.08 -37.29 -7.65
N HIS A 36 -6.60 -37.09 -6.43
CA HIS A 36 -5.21 -37.40 -6.09
C HIS A 36 -4.98 -38.91 -5.89
N GLY A 37 -5.97 -39.63 -5.36
CA GLY A 37 -5.87 -41.07 -5.18
C GLY A 37 -5.76 -41.82 -6.52
N SER A 38 -6.66 -41.54 -7.45
CA SER A 38 -6.62 -42.17 -8.78
C SER A 38 -5.36 -41.79 -9.58
N GLU A 39 -4.88 -40.55 -9.48
CA GLU A 39 -3.64 -40.13 -10.16
C GLU A 39 -2.38 -40.77 -9.58
N LYS A 40 -2.26 -40.84 -8.24
CA LYS A 40 -1.01 -41.28 -7.57
C LYS A 40 -0.94 -42.77 -7.28
N PHE A 41 -2.07 -43.47 -7.16
CA PHE A 41 -2.12 -44.89 -6.80
C PHE A 41 -2.43 -45.83 -7.98
N SER A 42 -2.62 -45.30 -9.19
CA SER A 42 -2.79 -46.09 -10.42
C SER A 42 -1.48 -46.59 -11.05
N ARG A 43 -0.32 -46.18 -10.53
CA ARG A 43 1.01 -46.50 -11.08
C ARG A 43 1.89 -47.16 -10.03
N SER A 44 2.69 -48.14 -10.44
CA SER A 44 3.75 -48.73 -9.62
C SER A 44 5.09 -48.00 -9.84
N PRO A 45 5.95 -47.88 -8.81
CA PRO A 45 5.71 -48.20 -7.41
C PRO A 45 4.71 -47.21 -6.77
N VAL A 46 3.84 -47.73 -5.90
CA VAL A 46 2.87 -46.91 -5.17
C VAL A 46 3.59 -46.32 -3.95
N ILE A 47 3.62 -44.99 -3.85
CA ILE A 47 4.30 -44.26 -2.76
C ILE A 47 3.30 -43.25 -2.18
N CYS A 48 3.20 -43.18 -0.85
CA CYS A 48 2.33 -42.22 -0.17
C CYS A 48 2.77 -40.77 -0.44
N PRO A 49 1.93 -39.90 -1.05
CA PRO A 49 2.30 -38.50 -1.33
C PRO A 49 2.51 -37.61 -0.10
N ALA A 50 2.13 -38.08 1.10
CA ALA A 50 2.22 -37.31 2.34
C ALA A 50 3.47 -37.65 3.18
N CYS A 51 3.84 -38.93 3.29
CA CYS A 51 4.94 -39.40 4.13
C CYS A 51 6.02 -40.22 3.39
N SER A 52 5.93 -40.34 2.07
CA SER A 52 6.87 -41.07 1.20
C SER A 52 7.05 -42.56 1.51
N SER A 53 6.19 -43.16 2.34
CA SER A 53 6.19 -44.61 2.58
C SER A 53 5.84 -45.37 1.30
N ALA A 54 6.61 -46.41 0.98
CA ALA A 54 6.28 -47.35 -0.07
C ALA A 54 5.08 -48.22 0.34
N LEU A 55 4.14 -48.40 -0.58
CA LEU A 55 2.89 -49.15 -0.39
C LEU A 55 2.92 -50.31 -1.39
N SER A 56 3.03 -51.54 -0.89
CA SER A 56 3.28 -52.73 -1.72
C SER A 56 2.39 -53.93 -1.38
N GLY A 57 1.75 -53.92 -0.22
CA GLY A 57 0.70 -54.85 0.14
C GLY A 57 -0.61 -54.59 -0.62
N LYS A 58 -1.37 -55.68 -0.86
CA LYS A 58 -2.67 -55.63 -1.59
C LYS A 58 -3.75 -54.78 -0.91
N LEU A 59 -3.58 -54.46 0.37
CA LEU A 59 -4.48 -53.65 1.18
C LEU A 59 -3.82 -52.35 1.68
N ASP A 60 -2.63 -52.01 1.17
CA ASP A 60 -1.90 -50.80 1.59
C ASP A 60 -2.54 -49.51 1.08
N VAL A 61 -3.41 -49.62 0.08
CA VAL A 61 -4.25 -48.56 -0.47
C VAL A 61 -5.64 -49.12 -0.75
N VAL A 62 -6.68 -48.49 -0.21
CA VAL A 62 -8.08 -48.86 -0.45
C VAL A 62 -8.90 -47.61 -0.74
N ARG A 63 -9.72 -47.65 -1.79
CA ARG A 63 -10.78 -46.65 -2.01
C ARG A 63 -12.00 -47.05 -1.19
N MET A 64 -12.37 -46.22 -0.22
CA MET A 64 -13.42 -46.47 0.76
C MET A 64 -14.55 -45.43 0.63
N GLU A 65 -15.78 -45.88 0.88
CA GLU A 65 -16.94 -45.01 1.09
C GLU A 65 -16.94 -44.51 2.54
N LEU A 66 -17.03 -43.19 2.73
CA LEU A 66 -16.97 -42.55 4.06
C LEU A 66 -18.32 -42.57 4.78
N SER A 67 -19.41 -42.77 4.05
CA SER A 67 -20.79 -42.81 4.56
C SER A 67 -21.56 -44.02 4.02
N PRO A 68 -21.13 -45.27 4.34
CA PRO A 68 -21.81 -46.48 3.87
C PRO A 68 -23.21 -46.62 4.51
N SER A 69 -24.08 -47.39 3.87
CA SER A 69 -25.45 -47.62 4.35
C SER A 69 -25.51 -48.42 5.66
N GLU A 70 -26.62 -48.32 6.40
CA GLU A 70 -26.82 -49.06 7.65
C GLU A 70 -26.85 -50.58 7.42
N GLU A 71 -27.39 -51.04 6.30
CA GLU A 71 -27.38 -52.44 5.89
C GLU A 71 -25.95 -52.94 5.69
N TYR A 72 -25.08 -52.15 5.04
CA TYR A 72 -23.68 -52.51 4.86
C TYR A 72 -22.94 -52.60 6.21
N LYS A 73 -23.15 -51.63 7.11
CA LYS A 73 -22.57 -51.64 8.47
C LYS A 73 -22.99 -52.90 9.24
N ALA A 74 -24.28 -53.24 9.21
CA ALA A 74 -24.79 -54.45 9.87
C ALA A 74 -24.21 -55.74 9.25
N MET A 75 -24.15 -55.82 7.92
CA MET A 75 -23.64 -57.01 7.21
C MET A 75 -22.16 -57.27 7.48
N VAL A 76 -21.30 -56.24 7.52
CA VAL A 76 -19.86 -56.39 7.80
C VAL A 76 -19.58 -56.82 9.24
N LEU A 77 -20.45 -56.46 10.19
CA LEU A 77 -20.31 -56.83 11.61
C LEU A 77 -20.95 -58.19 11.95
N THR A 78 -21.85 -58.71 11.12
CA THR A 78 -22.60 -59.94 11.41
C THR A 78 -21.69 -61.16 11.45
N GLY A 79 -21.75 -61.92 12.55
CA GLY A 79 -20.94 -63.12 12.78
C GLY A 79 -19.54 -62.85 13.35
N LEU A 80 -19.13 -61.58 13.51
CA LEU A 80 -17.88 -61.24 14.20
C LEU A 80 -18.03 -61.42 15.72
N ARG A 81 -16.94 -61.85 16.37
CA ARG A 81 -16.86 -61.88 17.84
C ARG A 81 -16.74 -60.47 18.41
N PRO A 82 -17.23 -60.21 19.65
CA PRO A 82 -17.13 -58.89 20.28
C PRO A 82 -15.71 -58.32 20.36
N ASP A 83 -14.69 -59.15 20.61
CA ASP A 83 -13.29 -58.71 20.65
C ASP A 83 -12.78 -58.19 19.30
N ILE A 84 -13.22 -58.78 18.18
CA ILE A 84 -12.88 -58.32 16.83
C ILE A 84 -13.58 -56.99 16.52
N VAL A 85 -14.85 -56.84 16.93
CA VAL A 85 -15.60 -55.58 16.76
C VAL A 85 -14.94 -54.44 17.57
N LEU A 86 -14.46 -54.73 18.78
CA LEU A 86 -13.72 -53.75 19.60
C LEU A 86 -12.35 -53.40 19.01
N ASP A 87 -11.61 -54.35 18.43
CA ASP A 87 -10.34 -54.07 17.73
C ASP A 87 -10.55 -53.19 16.48
N ILE A 88 -11.55 -53.51 15.65
CA ILE A 88 -11.94 -52.68 14.48
C ILE A 88 -12.31 -51.25 14.94
N SER A 89 -13.12 -51.14 16.00
CA SER A 89 -13.52 -49.84 16.57
C SER A 89 -12.32 -49.03 17.07
N SER A 90 -11.40 -49.69 17.78
CA SER A 90 -10.16 -49.10 18.30
C SER A 90 -9.27 -48.55 17.16
N ARG A 91 -9.09 -49.32 16.08
CA ARG A 91 -8.33 -48.90 14.88
C ARG A 91 -8.98 -47.70 14.19
N ALA A 92 -10.30 -47.69 14.05
CA ALA A 92 -11.03 -46.57 13.46
C ALA A 92 -10.87 -45.28 14.29
N LEU A 93 -10.97 -45.38 15.62
CA LEU A 93 -10.73 -44.26 16.53
C LEU A 93 -9.28 -43.76 16.48
N ALA A 94 -8.30 -44.67 16.40
CA ALA A 94 -6.89 -44.32 16.26
C ALA A 94 -6.61 -43.55 14.95
N PHE A 95 -7.20 -43.98 13.83
CA PHE A 95 -7.13 -43.28 12.55
C PHE A 95 -7.71 -41.86 12.63
N TRP A 96 -8.92 -41.70 13.19
CA TRP A 96 -9.54 -40.38 13.36
C TRP A 96 -8.74 -39.47 14.30
N SER A 97 -8.26 -40.01 15.43
CA SER A 97 -7.39 -39.28 16.35
C SER A 97 -6.09 -38.81 15.68
N TYR A 98 -5.47 -39.65 14.84
CA TYR A 98 -4.33 -39.27 14.02
C TYR A 98 -4.66 -38.12 13.05
N GLN A 99 -5.76 -38.23 12.30
CA GLN A 99 -6.17 -37.21 11.33
C GLN A 99 -6.47 -35.85 12.00
N VAL A 100 -7.21 -35.84 13.12
CA VAL A 100 -7.48 -34.63 13.91
C VAL A 100 -6.20 -34.03 14.49
N HIS A 101 -5.25 -34.87 14.95
CA HIS A 101 -3.98 -34.41 15.49
C HIS A 101 -3.05 -33.81 14.42
N GLN A 102 -2.93 -34.45 13.25
CA GLN A 102 -2.18 -33.92 12.11
C GLN A 102 -2.76 -32.58 11.63
N GLU A 103 -4.09 -32.48 11.56
CA GLU A 103 -4.76 -31.23 11.19
C GLU A 103 -4.50 -30.12 12.21
N ARG A 104 -4.52 -30.43 13.51
CA ARG A 104 -4.16 -29.47 14.56
C ARG A 104 -2.72 -28.95 14.40
N ILE A 105 -1.75 -29.85 14.24
CA ILE A 105 -0.33 -29.46 14.03
C ILE A 105 -0.19 -28.56 12.79
N TYR A 106 -0.89 -28.89 11.70
CA TYR A 106 -0.89 -28.06 10.50
C TYR A 106 -1.45 -26.65 10.76
N GLN A 107 -2.58 -26.55 11.48
CA GLN A 107 -3.18 -25.27 11.85
C GLN A 107 -2.28 -24.44 12.76
N GLU A 108 -1.66 -25.06 13.78
CA GLU A 108 -0.70 -24.43 14.69
C GLU A 108 0.52 -23.87 13.94
N TYR A 109 1.10 -24.65 13.02
CA TYR A 109 2.19 -24.18 12.16
C TYR A 109 1.78 -23.03 11.24
N SER A 110 0.60 -23.12 10.61
CA SER A 110 0.06 -22.08 9.73
C SER A 110 -0.18 -20.77 10.49
N LEU A 111 -0.73 -20.86 11.71
CA LEU A 111 -0.97 -19.73 12.61
C LEU A 111 0.34 -19.09 13.06
N SER A 112 1.30 -19.88 13.54
CA SER A 112 2.63 -19.41 13.96
C SER A 112 3.37 -18.65 12.83
N ARG A 113 3.26 -19.16 11.59
CA ARG A 113 3.80 -18.48 10.41
C ARG A 113 3.10 -17.14 10.14
N ALA A 114 1.77 -17.08 10.25
CA ALA A 114 1.00 -15.86 10.07
C ALA A 114 1.31 -14.82 11.17
N GLU A 115 1.43 -15.24 12.43
CA GLU A 115 1.86 -14.37 13.54
C GLU A 115 3.24 -13.77 13.32
N SER A 116 4.20 -14.57 12.82
CA SER A 116 5.54 -14.09 12.49
C SER A 116 5.51 -12.99 11.42
N GLN A 117 4.69 -13.19 10.37
CA GLN A 117 4.48 -12.18 9.33
C GLN A 117 3.80 -10.91 9.88
N LEU A 118 2.80 -11.04 10.76
CA LEU A 118 2.14 -9.90 11.40
C LEU A 118 3.14 -9.09 12.26
N LYS A 119 3.93 -9.76 13.11
CA LYS A 119 4.97 -9.12 13.94
C LYS A 119 6.01 -8.38 13.09
N GLN A 120 6.38 -8.93 11.92
CA GLN A 120 7.28 -8.25 10.98
C GLN A 120 6.64 -7.00 10.36
N MET A 121 5.37 -7.08 9.94
CA MET A 121 4.65 -5.92 9.38
C MET A 121 4.41 -4.83 10.42
N GLU A 122 4.04 -5.21 11.65
CA GLU A 122 3.87 -4.29 12.78
C GLU A 122 5.16 -3.51 13.04
N LYS A 123 6.31 -4.20 13.12
CA LYS A 123 7.63 -3.56 13.28
C LYS A 123 7.93 -2.55 12.16
N LEU A 124 7.65 -2.90 10.91
CA LEU A 124 7.87 -1.99 9.76
C LEU A 124 6.97 -0.77 9.82
N LEU A 125 5.69 -0.93 10.19
CA LEU A 125 4.74 0.17 10.36
C LEU A 125 5.14 1.10 11.52
N THR A 126 5.58 0.55 12.65
CA THR A 126 6.09 1.34 13.78
C THR A 126 7.31 2.17 13.38
N GLN A 127 8.28 1.56 12.68
CA GLN A 127 9.47 2.26 12.18
C GLN A 127 9.11 3.37 11.18
N GLN A 128 8.17 3.10 10.26
CA GLN A 128 7.75 4.09 9.27
C GLN A 128 6.99 5.27 9.92
N ASN A 129 6.19 5.02 10.95
CA ASN A 129 5.53 6.09 11.71
C ASN A 129 6.54 6.93 12.48
N GLN A 130 7.52 6.30 13.14
CA GLN A 130 8.61 7.03 13.82
C GLN A 130 9.40 7.93 12.85
N SER A 131 9.72 7.46 11.63
CA SER A 131 10.35 8.30 10.59
C SER A 131 9.50 9.52 10.25
N ARG A 132 8.21 9.30 9.97
CA ARG A 132 7.27 10.38 9.65
C ARG A 132 7.08 11.37 10.80
N GLU A 133 7.09 10.91 12.05
CA GLU A 133 7.01 11.78 13.23
C GLU A 133 8.24 12.67 13.37
N MET A 134 9.44 12.14 13.09
CA MET A 134 10.68 12.93 13.01
C MET A 134 10.62 13.96 11.88
N GLU A 135 10.24 13.55 10.66
CA GLU A 135 10.10 14.43 9.49
C GLU A 135 9.08 15.56 9.75
N LEU A 136 7.90 15.23 10.29
CA LEU A 136 6.88 16.20 10.68
C LEU A 136 7.38 17.18 11.76
N THR A 137 8.23 16.71 12.67
CA THR A 137 8.81 17.56 13.73
C THR A 137 9.87 18.50 13.16
N ALA A 138 10.72 18.03 12.25
CA ALA A 138 11.70 18.84 11.54
C ALA A 138 11.03 19.95 10.71
N LEU A 139 10.05 19.59 9.88
CA LEU A 139 9.29 20.55 9.06
C LEU A 139 8.53 21.59 9.89
N LYS A 140 7.98 21.19 11.06
CA LYS A 140 7.39 22.16 12.01
C LYS A 140 8.44 23.14 12.55
N GLY A 141 9.66 22.67 12.82
CA GLY A 141 10.80 23.50 13.23
C GLY A 141 11.21 24.51 12.16
N GLU A 142 11.32 24.08 10.90
CA GLU A 142 11.59 24.95 9.74
C GLU A 142 10.51 26.00 9.53
N ILE A 143 9.22 25.62 9.62
CA ILE A 143 8.10 26.56 9.54
C ILE A 143 8.19 27.60 10.67
N ALA A 144 8.61 27.21 11.88
CA ALA A 144 8.77 28.14 13.00
C ALA A 144 9.95 29.10 12.80
N SER A 145 11.09 28.63 12.27
CA SER A 145 12.26 29.48 12.00
C SER A 145 11.99 30.46 10.85
N LEU A 146 11.38 29.99 9.76
CA LEU A 146 10.95 30.82 8.63
C LEU A 146 9.94 31.90 9.07
N LYS A 147 8.97 31.58 9.94
CA LYS A 147 8.05 32.56 10.52
C LYS A 147 8.79 33.64 11.31
N LYS A 148 9.73 33.24 12.18
CA LYS A 148 10.54 34.20 12.95
C LYS A 148 11.36 35.13 12.05
N MET A 149 11.99 34.59 10.99
CA MET A 149 12.72 35.41 10.02
C MET A 149 11.80 36.35 9.24
N MET A 150 10.61 35.89 8.82
CA MET A 150 9.62 36.70 8.13
C MET A 150 9.19 37.92 8.97
N ASP A 151 8.92 37.72 10.26
CA ASP A 151 8.51 38.80 11.15
C ASP A 151 9.67 39.78 11.43
N GLU A 152 10.91 39.29 11.44
CA GLU A 152 12.10 40.14 11.53
C GLU A 152 12.31 40.98 10.26
N TYR A 153 12.15 40.40 9.07
CA TYR A 153 12.17 41.14 7.81
C TYR A 153 11.07 42.22 7.76
N LYS A 154 9.85 41.93 8.28
CA LYS A 154 8.79 42.94 8.38
C LYS A 154 9.18 44.11 9.29
N ARG A 155 9.76 43.86 10.46
CA ARG A 155 10.25 44.92 11.38
C ARG A 155 11.29 45.80 10.70
N ASN A 156 12.31 45.17 10.11
CA ASN A 156 13.39 45.87 9.43
C ASN A 156 12.88 46.69 8.23
N TYR A 157 11.90 46.18 7.48
CA TYR A 157 11.23 46.92 6.41
C TYR A 157 10.46 48.14 6.93
N SER A 158 9.68 47.99 8.01
CA SER A 158 8.95 49.10 8.64
C SER A 158 9.91 50.19 9.14
N GLU A 159 10.99 49.82 9.83
CA GLU A 159 12.01 50.77 10.31
C GLU A 159 12.70 51.52 9.15
N MET A 160 13.08 50.80 8.08
CA MET A 160 13.72 51.42 6.92
C MET A 160 12.75 52.34 6.15
N SER A 161 11.48 51.97 6.06
CA SER A 161 10.42 52.79 5.48
C SER A 161 10.22 54.10 6.27
N GLU A 162 10.21 54.03 7.60
CA GLU A 162 10.13 55.21 8.47
C GLU A 162 11.34 56.13 8.31
N LYS A 163 12.57 55.58 8.29
CA LYS A 163 13.80 56.34 8.01
C LYS A 163 13.74 57.03 6.64
N LEU A 164 13.24 56.35 5.61
CA LEU A 164 13.06 56.91 4.26
C LEU A 164 12.04 58.05 4.27
N MET A 165 10.90 57.89 4.95
CA MET A 165 9.90 58.97 5.11
C MET A 165 10.48 60.18 5.85
N GLN A 166 11.26 59.95 6.91
CA GLN A 166 11.91 61.03 7.66
C GLN A 166 12.92 61.79 6.79
N ARG A 167 13.73 61.08 6.00
CA ARG A 167 14.67 61.67 5.04
C ARG A 167 13.96 62.45 3.93
N ASN A 168 12.86 61.95 3.39
CA ASN A 168 12.07 62.66 2.38
C ASN A 168 11.48 63.96 2.96
N ARG A 169 10.93 63.93 4.19
CA ARG A 169 10.49 65.14 4.91
C ARG A 169 11.62 66.15 5.15
N GLN A 170 12.83 65.69 5.48
CA GLN A 170 14.01 66.57 5.63
C GLN A 170 14.43 67.19 4.29
N TYR A 171 14.46 66.39 3.22
CA TYR A 171 14.75 66.85 1.86
C TYR A 171 13.76 67.92 1.39
N GLN A 172 12.45 67.69 1.55
CA GLN A 172 11.41 68.66 1.22
C GLN A 172 11.56 69.99 1.97
N LYS A 173 11.93 69.95 3.27
CA LYS A 173 12.23 71.16 4.05
C LYS A 173 13.45 71.90 3.50
N LEU A 174 14.53 71.19 3.20
CA LEU A 174 15.76 71.78 2.66
C LEU A 174 15.53 72.38 1.26
N GLN A 175 14.79 71.68 0.41
CA GLN A 175 14.34 72.13 -0.91
C GLN A 175 13.56 73.46 -0.79
N GLY A 176 12.54 73.52 0.08
CA GLY A 176 11.75 74.73 0.30
C GLY A 176 12.57 75.92 0.84
N LEU A 177 13.56 75.67 1.70
CA LEU A 177 14.52 76.70 2.16
C LEU A 177 15.43 77.18 1.03
N TYR A 178 15.96 76.26 0.21
CA TYR A 178 16.78 76.59 -0.96
C TYR A 178 16.00 77.43 -1.98
N ASP A 179 14.78 77.02 -2.32
CA ASP A 179 13.90 77.76 -3.23
C ASP A 179 13.56 79.15 -2.67
N SER A 180 13.29 79.27 -1.37
CA SER A 180 13.07 80.55 -0.69
C SER A 180 14.31 81.47 -0.75
N LEU A 181 15.51 80.91 -0.56
CA LEU A 181 16.77 81.65 -0.65
C LEU A 181 17.04 82.10 -2.09
N ARG A 182 16.84 81.22 -3.08
CA ARG A 182 16.97 81.52 -4.51
C ARG A 182 16.07 82.68 -4.92
N MET A 183 14.79 82.64 -4.54
CA MET A 183 13.84 83.73 -4.81
C MET A 183 14.26 85.04 -4.13
N ARG A 184 14.76 85.00 -2.89
CA ARG A 184 15.26 86.19 -2.19
C ARG A 184 16.49 86.79 -2.88
N SER A 185 17.44 85.96 -3.30
CA SER A 185 18.64 86.41 -4.03
C SER A 185 18.30 86.98 -5.40
N MET A 186 17.26 86.47 -6.09
CA MET A 186 16.75 87.07 -7.33
C MET A 186 16.13 88.46 -7.10
N VAL A 187 15.40 88.66 -5.99
CA VAL A 187 14.81 89.97 -5.63
C VAL A 187 15.90 90.99 -5.22
N VAL A 188 16.95 90.57 -4.53
CA VAL A 188 18.09 91.44 -4.18
C VAL A 188 19.03 91.68 -5.37
N GLY A 189 19.10 90.73 -6.32
CA GLY A 189 19.87 90.83 -7.55
C GLY A 189 19.20 91.61 -8.69
N ALA A 190 17.99 92.12 -8.50
CA ALA A 190 17.20 92.84 -9.52
C ALA A 190 17.71 94.28 -9.82
N GLY A 191 19.03 94.47 -9.81
CA GLY A 191 19.74 95.69 -10.22
C GLY A 191 20.63 95.50 -11.46
N GLY A 192 20.62 94.32 -12.10
CA GLY A 192 21.41 93.98 -13.29
C GLY A 192 20.57 93.24 -14.34
N ARG A 193 20.82 93.49 -15.63
CA ARG A 193 19.92 93.10 -16.74
C ARG A 193 20.16 91.68 -17.28
N HIS A 194 19.12 91.20 -17.98
CA HIS A 194 19.11 90.15 -19.02
C HIS A 194 20.29 90.29 -20.03
N THR A 195 20.65 89.30 -20.88
CA THR A 195 19.85 88.23 -21.53
C THR A 195 20.75 87.11 -22.13
N GLU A 196 20.24 85.86 -22.23
CA GLU A 196 20.55 84.85 -23.29
C GLU A 196 22.01 84.29 -23.44
N GLN A 197 22.31 83.14 -24.09
CA GLN A 197 21.54 82.25 -24.99
C GLN A 197 22.00 80.76 -24.93
N GLN A 198 21.44 79.94 -25.82
CA GLN A 198 21.08 78.51 -25.75
C GLN A 198 22.11 77.48 -26.31
N MET A 199 21.92 76.20 -25.91
CA MET A 199 22.20 74.93 -26.63
C MET A 199 23.64 74.35 -26.81
N GLY A 200 23.76 73.03 -26.56
CA GLY A 200 24.90 72.18 -26.94
C GLY A 200 24.82 70.76 -26.36
N HIS A 201 24.56 69.75 -27.20
CA HIS A 201 24.49 68.31 -26.84
C HIS A 201 25.88 67.66 -27.04
N GLN A 202 26.36 66.82 -26.12
CA GLN A 202 27.01 65.52 -26.44
C GLN A 202 27.40 64.71 -25.19
N ASP A 203 27.23 63.39 -25.29
CA ASP A 203 27.48 62.38 -24.27
C ASP A 203 28.97 62.01 -24.11
N TYR A 204 29.36 61.51 -22.92
CA TYR A 204 30.25 60.34 -22.80
C TYR A 204 30.00 59.57 -21.47
N ASN A 205 30.00 58.24 -21.59
CA ASN A 205 29.49 57.22 -20.65
C ASN A 205 30.14 57.13 -19.25
N ALA A 206 29.36 56.63 -18.25
CA ALA A 206 29.58 55.28 -17.68
C ALA A 206 28.43 54.80 -16.73
N ASP A 207 27.89 53.62 -17.07
CA ASP A 207 27.40 52.54 -16.20
C ASP A 207 26.17 52.61 -15.24
N ASN A 208 25.24 51.69 -15.55
CA ASN A 208 24.47 50.80 -14.67
C ASN A 208 23.13 51.23 -14.01
N ASN A 209 22.06 50.88 -14.74
CA ASN A 209 21.03 49.90 -14.32
C ASN A 209 19.97 50.31 -13.26
N ALA A 210 18.78 50.70 -13.74
CA ALA A 210 17.53 50.65 -12.98
C ALA A 210 16.31 50.44 -13.90
N GLY A 211 15.83 49.20 -14.00
CA GLY A 211 14.53 48.89 -14.62
C GLY A 211 13.37 49.17 -13.65
N VAL A 212 12.36 49.90 -14.11
CA VAL A 212 11.12 50.14 -13.35
C VAL A 212 10.07 49.10 -13.72
N ALA A 213 9.51 48.42 -12.73
CA ALA A 213 8.29 47.62 -12.87
C ALA A 213 7.34 47.93 -11.70
N GLN A 214 6.09 48.28 -12.01
CA GLN A 214 5.03 48.46 -11.02
C GLN A 214 4.03 47.29 -11.05
N HIS A 215 3.45 47.04 -9.89
CA HIS A 215 2.62 45.89 -9.50
C HIS A 215 1.41 45.56 -10.39
N ALA A 216 1.10 44.26 -10.51
CA ALA A 216 -0.18 43.66 -10.08
C ALA A 216 -0.16 42.12 -10.10
N THR A 217 -0.74 41.47 -9.08
CA THR A 217 -1.09 40.02 -9.08
C THR A 217 -2.51 39.80 -9.64
N PRO A 218 -2.79 38.68 -10.33
CA PRO A 218 -3.62 37.64 -9.68
C PRO A 218 -3.35 36.18 -10.12
N GLN A 219 -4.11 35.26 -9.51
CA GLN A 219 -4.07 33.79 -9.63
C GLN A 219 -4.52 33.22 -11.00
N ARG A 220 -3.95 32.07 -11.44
CA ARG A 220 -4.71 30.93 -11.99
C ARG A 220 -3.91 29.62 -12.20
N SER A 221 -4.64 28.51 -12.22
CA SER A 221 -4.21 27.12 -12.45
C SER A 221 -4.00 26.76 -13.94
N PRO A 222 -3.29 25.65 -14.28
CA PRO A 222 -3.09 25.20 -15.66
C PRO A 222 -4.29 24.40 -16.21
N PRO A 223 -4.62 24.53 -17.52
CA PRO A 223 -5.74 23.83 -18.16
C PRO A 223 -5.33 22.56 -18.95
N PHE A 224 -6.34 21.89 -19.51
CA PHE A 224 -6.32 20.55 -20.10
C PHE A 224 -6.62 20.61 -21.63
N LEU A 225 -5.94 19.78 -22.43
CA LEU A 225 -6.25 19.36 -23.84
C LEU A 225 -6.20 20.38 -25.01
N SER A 226 -5.38 20.14 -26.06
CA SER A 226 -5.70 19.27 -27.23
C SER A 226 -5.07 19.67 -28.60
N LEU A 227 -4.49 18.66 -29.28
CA LEU A 227 -4.63 18.32 -30.73
C LEU A 227 -3.75 18.95 -31.86
N GLY A 228 -2.55 18.36 -32.07
CA GLY A 228 -1.98 17.90 -33.37
C GLY A 228 -1.57 18.91 -34.49
N PRO A 229 -1.00 18.44 -35.63
CA PRO A 229 -0.61 17.05 -35.97
C PRO A 229 0.84 16.85 -36.55
N GLU A 230 1.20 15.57 -36.76
CA GLU A 230 2.26 15.00 -37.65
C GLU A 230 3.75 15.19 -37.32
N GLY A 231 4.58 14.14 -37.49
CA GLY A 231 6.05 14.22 -37.31
C GLY A 231 6.86 12.95 -36.93
N ASP A 232 6.28 11.74 -37.02
CA ASP A 232 6.91 10.41 -37.01
C ASP A 232 8.25 10.17 -36.25
N SER A 233 8.18 9.55 -35.07
CA SER A 233 9.15 8.52 -34.67
C SER A 233 8.50 7.48 -33.76
N ARG A 234 8.37 6.26 -34.29
CA ARG A 234 7.64 5.13 -33.71
C ARG A 234 8.51 4.42 -32.67
N PHE A 235 7.93 3.96 -31.56
CA PHE A 235 8.13 2.60 -31.02
C PHE A 235 7.32 2.36 -29.74
N LEU A 236 6.11 1.78 -29.88
CA LEU A 236 5.46 0.96 -28.85
C LEU A 236 4.39 0.03 -29.48
N SER A 237 4.61 -1.29 -29.43
CA SER A 237 3.55 -2.29 -29.20
C SER A 237 4.06 -3.75 -29.17
N THR A 238 3.94 -4.34 -27.98
CA THR A 238 3.43 -5.71 -27.66
C THR A 238 4.07 -7.00 -28.21
N VAL A 239 4.12 -8.02 -27.33
CA VAL A 239 4.32 -9.48 -27.58
C VAL A 239 5.74 -9.85 -28.09
N GLU A 240 6.56 -10.71 -27.47
CA GLU A 240 6.53 -11.54 -26.25
C GLU A 240 8.01 -11.71 -25.76
N ALA A 241 8.47 -12.50 -24.77
CA ALA A 241 7.91 -13.55 -23.90
C ALA A 241 8.81 -13.77 -22.63
N ASP A 242 8.46 -14.80 -21.85
CA ASP A 242 9.26 -15.53 -20.83
C ASP A 242 9.42 -14.96 -19.39
N GLY A 243 9.36 -15.87 -18.41
CA GLY A 243 10.16 -15.77 -17.18
C GLY A 243 9.64 -14.98 -15.96
N GLY A 244 8.41 -15.12 -15.45
CA GLY A 244 8.10 -14.56 -14.11
C GLY A 244 6.70 -14.80 -13.52
N LYS A 245 6.62 -15.45 -12.35
CA LYS A 245 5.36 -15.69 -11.62
C LYS A 245 4.91 -14.44 -10.85
N THR A 246 3.85 -13.78 -11.29
CA THR A 246 3.15 -12.75 -10.50
C THR A 246 2.30 -13.38 -9.41
N PHE A 247 2.83 -13.33 -8.19
CA PHE A 247 2.13 -13.64 -6.95
C PHE A 247 1.26 -12.43 -6.56
N PHE A 248 0.12 -12.67 -5.88
CA PHE A 248 -0.95 -11.71 -5.51
C PHE A 248 -2.01 -11.35 -6.56
N GLN A 249 -3.18 -11.98 -6.42
CA GLN A 249 -4.47 -11.37 -6.75
C GLN A 249 -5.45 -11.68 -5.61
N PHE A 250 -6.01 -10.64 -4.99
CA PHE A 250 -7.01 -10.78 -3.92
C PHE A 250 -8.41 -10.90 -4.52
N SER A 251 -9.13 -11.97 -4.18
CA SER A 251 -10.56 -12.12 -4.47
C SER A 251 -11.36 -11.91 -3.18
N SER A 252 -12.18 -10.86 -3.15
CA SER A 252 -13.14 -10.64 -2.06
C SER A 252 -14.33 -11.60 -2.19
N PRO A 253 -14.85 -12.20 -1.12
CA PRO A 253 -16.05 -13.05 -1.19
C PRO A 253 -17.28 -12.25 -1.62
N GLY A 254 -18.05 -12.82 -2.56
CA GLY A 254 -19.34 -12.28 -2.97
C GLY A 254 -20.39 -12.34 -1.85
N ARG A 255 -21.34 -11.41 -1.87
CA ARG A 255 -22.49 -11.42 -0.95
C ARG A 255 -23.52 -12.45 -1.39
N ASP A 256 -23.64 -13.56 -0.67
CA ASP A 256 -24.78 -14.47 -0.84
C ASP A 256 -26.08 -13.82 -0.38
N LYS A 257 -27.03 -13.65 -1.32
CA LYS A 257 -28.42 -13.29 -1.03
C LYS A 257 -29.18 -14.57 -0.70
N CYS A 258 -29.44 -14.82 0.58
CA CYS A 258 -30.25 -15.97 1.00
C CYS A 258 -31.46 -15.53 1.86
N ARG A 259 -32.66 -15.65 1.29
CA ARG A 259 -34.01 -15.67 1.91
C ARG A 259 -35.06 -15.84 0.78
N PRO A 260 -36.26 -16.42 1.02
CA PRO A 260 -37.05 -16.23 2.24
C PRO A 260 -37.44 -17.49 3.03
N PHE A 261 -38.00 -17.24 4.22
CA PHE A 261 -38.56 -18.22 5.15
C PHE A 261 -39.78 -18.95 4.58
N ILE A 262 -39.89 -20.24 4.89
CA ILE A 262 -41.17 -20.97 4.87
C ILE A 262 -41.95 -20.58 6.13
N ARG A 263 -43.21 -20.16 5.97
CA ARG A 263 -44.17 -20.04 7.09
C ARG A 263 -44.80 -21.40 7.38
N LYS A 264 -44.95 -21.72 8.66
CA LYS A 264 -45.83 -22.80 9.13
C LYS A 264 -47.29 -22.41 8.89
N HIS A 265 -48.09 -23.37 8.44
CA HIS A 265 -49.38 -23.73 9.04
C HIS A 265 -49.53 -25.24 8.92
#